data_AF-A0A2W5AAR3-F1
#
_entry.id   AF-A0A2W5AAR3-F1
#
_cell.length_a   1.000
_cell.length_b   1.000
_cell.length_c   1.000
_cell.angle_alpha   90.00
_cell.angle_beta   90.00
_cell.angle_gamma   90.00
#
_symmetry.space_group_name_H-M   'P 1'
#
loop_
_entity.id
_entity.type
_entity.pdbx_description
1 polymer ?
#
loop_
_entity_poly.entity_id
_entity_poly.type
_entity_poly.pdbx_seq_one_letter_code
_entity_poly.pdbx_strand_id
1 'polypeptide(L)'
;MTAPFRFPRFFVTSPAPCPYLPGRTERKVFTELSGPHASELNDALGRIGFRRSQSVAYRPSCVDCQACVSVRVLANEFRPNATQRKLLRRHADLEVAACRPWSTEEQFALLRRYLDARHPGGGMAGMDEMDYADMVEQTPVSSYVMEYREPAENGRQGRLVGACLTDHQGDGLSMIYSFFEPDADVRPGMGNLIIMDHIFRARRAGLPYVYLGYWVDGSPRMAYKTRFQPIERLNAGGWERFTPPEAREKDGVALAAGAIG
;
A
#
# COMPACT_ATOMS: atom_id res chain seq x y z
N MET A 1 -9.35 -20.77 33.04
CA MET A 1 -8.15 -21.34 32.40
C MET A 1 -7.51 -20.24 31.58
N THR A 2 -6.42 -19.66 32.06
CA THR A 2 -5.64 -18.65 31.33
C THR A 2 -4.96 -19.36 30.15
N ALA A 3 -5.38 -19.05 28.93
CA ALA A 3 -4.68 -19.52 27.74
C ALA A 3 -3.20 -19.11 27.85
N PRO A 4 -2.22 -19.99 27.57
CA PRO A 4 -0.83 -19.62 27.62
C PRO A 4 -0.58 -18.50 26.61
N PHE A 5 -0.27 -17.29 27.11
CA PHE A 5 0.16 -16.16 26.28
C PHE A 5 1.45 -16.58 25.56
N ARG A 6 1.34 -16.97 24.30
CA ARG A 6 2.50 -17.36 23.49
C ARG A 6 3.04 -16.07 22.88
N PHE A 7 4.10 -15.53 23.46
CA PHE A 7 4.80 -14.38 22.89
C PHE A 7 5.22 -14.70 21.45
N PRO A 8 4.98 -13.79 20.49
CA PRO A 8 5.39 -13.99 19.11
C PRO A 8 6.91 -14.14 19.05
N ARG A 9 7.38 -15.13 18.30
CA ARG A 9 8.80 -15.30 17.99
C ARG A 9 9.16 -14.38 16.84
N PHE A 10 10.19 -13.57 17.02
CA PHE A 10 10.70 -12.70 15.97
C PHE A 10 11.96 -13.30 15.35
N PHE A 11 12.01 -13.24 14.03
CA PHE A 11 13.14 -13.68 13.22
C PHE A 11 13.68 -12.50 12.43
N VAL A 12 14.94 -12.56 12.00
CA VAL A 12 15.55 -11.51 11.18
C VAL A 12 16.09 -12.12 9.91
N THR A 13 15.78 -11.51 8.77
CA THR A 13 16.28 -11.96 7.47
C THR A 13 17.79 -11.73 7.33
N SER A 14 18.41 -12.53 6.47
CA SER A 14 19.74 -12.21 5.94
C SER A 14 19.70 -10.86 5.19
N PRO A 15 20.82 -10.11 5.16
CA PRO A 15 20.89 -8.86 4.41
C PRO A 15 20.72 -9.09 2.90
N ALA A 16 19.98 -8.21 2.23
CA ALA A 16 19.77 -8.23 0.78
C ALA A 16 19.84 -6.79 0.20
N PRO A 17 20.01 -6.59 -1.12
CA PRO A 17 19.96 -5.25 -1.71
C PRO A 17 18.64 -4.52 -1.40
N CYS A 18 18.72 -3.24 -1.02
CA CYS A 18 17.54 -2.45 -0.72
C CYS A 18 16.71 -2.19 -2.00
N PRO A 19 15.39 -2.48 -2.01
CA PRO A 19 14.56 -2.29 -3.19
C PRO A 19 14.22 -0.81 -3.46
N TYR A 20 14.47 0.09 -2.50
CA TYR A 20 14.08 1.50 -2.57
C TYR A 20 15.24 2.45 -2.79
N LEU A 21 16.41 2.16 -2.21
CA LEU A 21 17.57 3.05 -2.18
C LEU A 21 18.79 2.31 -2.73
N PRO A 22 19.26 2.66 -3.94
CA PRO A 22 20.45 2.05 -4.54
C PRO A 22 21.68 2.14 -3.62
N GLY A 23 22.49 1.07 -3.60
CA GLY A 23 23.70 1.00 -2.77
C GLY A 23 23.45 0.76 -1.28
N ARG A 24 22.19 0.66 -0.83
CA ARG A 24 21.86 0.29 0.55
C ARG A 24 21.45 -1.18 0.67
N THR A 25 21.46 -1.66 1.90
CA THR A 25 21.06 -3.03 2.25
C THR A 25 19.77 -3.01 3.07
N GLU A 26 18.90 -3.99 2.84
CA GLU A 26 17.68 -4.23 3.59
C GLU A 26 17.82 -5.45 4.52
N ARG A 27 17.23 -5.36 5.71
CA ARG A 27 16.91 -6.48 6.59
C ARG A 27 15.50 -6.27 7.13
N LYS A 28 14.80 -7.36 7.43
CA LYS A 28 13.47 -7.32 8.03
C LYS A 28 13.46 -8.14 9.31
N VAL A 29 12.81 -7.62 10.35
CA VAL A 29 12.31 -8.45 11.45
C VAL A 29 10.91 -8.91 11.09
N PHE A 30 10.58 -10.17 11.36
CA PHE A 30 9.27 -10.71 11.05
C PHE A 30 8.79 -11.73 12.07
N THR A 31 7.48 -11.95 12.11
CA THR A 31 6.82 -12.97 12.92
C THR A 31 5.61 -13.54 12.18
N GLU A 32 5.23 -14.77 12.51
CA GLU A 32 4.08 -15.44 11.94
C GLU A 32 2.78 -14.96 12.61
N LEU A 33 1.75 -14.79 11.81
CA LEU A 33 0.37 -14.56 12.22
C LEU A 33 -0.40 -15.87 12.05
N SER A 34 -0.79 -16.49 13.15
CA SER A 34 -1.52 -17.75 13.11
C SER A 34 -2.48 -17.90 14.29
N GLY A 35 -3.46 -18.79 14.12
CA GLY A 35 -4.44 -19.09 15.15
C GLY A 35 -5.49 -17.99 15.39
N PRO A 36 -6.31 -18.13 16.44
CA PRO A 36 -7.50 -17.30 16.66
C PRO A 36 -7.18 -15.83 16.99
N HIS A 37 -5.97 -15.52 17.47
CA HIS A 37 -5.56 -14.17 17.86
C HIS A 37 -4.75 -13.43 16.78
N ALA A 38 -4.66 -13.97 15.56
CA ALA A 38 -3.85 -13.39 14.50
C ALA A 38 -4.26 -11.95 14.14
N SER A 39 -5.57 -11.64 14.17
CA SER A 39 -6.08 -10.29 13.91
C SER A 39 -5.65 -9.29 15.00
N GLU A 40 -5.80 -9.65 16.27
CA GLU A 40 -5.38 -8.82 17.41
C GLU A 40 -3.87 -8.56 17.39
N LEU A 41 -3.08 -9.60 17.07
CA LEU A 41 -1.64 -9.48 16.93
C LEU A 41 -1.25 -8.57 15.75
N ASN A 42 -1.90 -8.72 14.60
CA ASN A 42 -1.67 -7.86 13.43
C ASN A 42 -1.98 -6.39 13.73
N ASP A 43 -3.07 -6.12 14.46
CA ASP A 43 -3.44 -4.76 14.89
C ASP A 43 -2.39 -4.16 15.82
N ALA A 44 -1.96 -4.92 16.84
CA ALA A 44 -0.92 -4.47 17.77
C ALA A 44 0.41 -4.20 17.06
N LEU A 45 0.82 -5.08 16.14
CA LEU A 45 2.05 -4.94 15.36
C LEU A 45 1.98 -3.78 14.36
N GLY A 46 0.82 -3.57 13.72
CA GLY A 46 0.59 -2.45 12.80
C GLY A 46 0.80 -1.09 13.45
N ARG A 47 0.34 -0.93 14.71
CA ARG A 47 0.52 0.30 15.51
C ARG A 47 1.98 0.62 15.82
N ILE A 48 2.86 -0.38 15.82
CA ILE A 48 4.32 -0.22 16.01
C ILE A 48 5.11 -0.37 14.70
N GLY A 49 4.41 -0.22 13.57
CA GLY A 49 5.01 -0.06 12.26
C GLY A 49 5.32 -1.34 11.51
N PHE A 50 4.77 -2.49 11.91
CA PHE A 50 4.82 -3.68 11.08
C PHE A 50 3.79 -3.58 9.93
N ARG A 51 4.04 -4.33 8.86
CA ARG A 51 3.09 -4.59 7.78
C ARG A 51 2.90 -6.07 7.58
N ARG A 52 1.76 -6.46 7.02
CA ARG A 52 1.46 -7.84 6.68
C ARG A 52 1.84 -8.17 5.23
N SER A 53 2.26 -9.40 5.01
CA SER A 53 2.31 -10.09 3.72
C SER A 53 1.95 -11.55 3.98
N GLN A 54 0.88 -12.05 3.37
CA GLN A 54 0.32 -13.39 3.65
C GLN A 54 0.12 -13.61 5.16
N SER A 55 0.64 -14.71 5.70
CA SER A 55 0.61 -15.07 7.12
C SER A 55 1.74 -14.46 7.94
N VAL A 56 2.49 -13.48 7.44
CA VAL A 56 3.65 -12.90 8.12
C VAL A 56 3.47 -11.39 8.34
N ALA A 57 3.82 -10.93 9.54
CA ALA A 57 4.00 -9.52 9.84
C ALA A 57 5.50 -9.18 9.85
N TYR A 58 5.91 -8.09 9.19
CA TYR A 58 7.30 -7.68 9.07
C TYR A 58 7.52 -6.19 9.25
N ARG A 59 8.72 -5.80 9.69
CA ARG A 59 9.19 -4.42 9.75
C ARG A 59 10.65 -4.31 9.29
N PRO A 60 11.04 -3.29 8.51
CA PRO A 60 12.44 -3.00 8.24
C PRO A 60 13.25 -2.88 9.53
N SER A 61 14.45 -3.44 9.53
CA SER A 61 15.38 -3.45 10.67
C SER A 61 16.83 -3.36 10.17
N CYS A 62 17.07 -2.42 9.25
CA CYS A 62 18.40 -2.16 8.70
C CYS A 62 19.33 -1.59 9.78
N VAL A 63 20.62 -1.91 9.72
CA VAL A 63 21.61 -1.49 10.72
C VAL A 63 21.87 0.03 10.64
N ASP A 64 22.22 0.53 9.46
CA ASP A 64 22.63 1.93 9.25
C ASP A 64 21.59 2.75 8.44
N CYS A 65 20.31 2.39 8.56
CA CYS A 65 19.24 3.04 7.78
C CYS A 65 17.90 3.04 8.52
N GLN A 66 17.28 4.21 8.63
CA GLN A 66 15.94 4.42 9.20
C GLN A 66 14.99 5.09 8.18
N ALA A 67 15.28 4.97 6.88
CA ALA A 67 14.55 5.68 5.83
C ALA A 67 13.11 5.18 5.63
N CYS A 68 12.84 3.90 5.92
CA CYS A 68 11.52 3.31 5.81
C CYS A 68 10.67 3.65 7.03
N VAL A 69 9.71 4.56 6.87
CA VAL A 69 8.86 5.05 7.95
C VAL A 69 7.41 4.67 7.68
N SER A 70 6.75 4.01 8.64
CA SER A 70 5.31 3.70 8.52
C SER A 70 4.49 4.99 8.55
N VAL A 71 3.54 5.12 7.62
CA VAL A 71 2.67 6.30 7.53
C VAL A 71 1.19 5.91 7.45
N ARG A 72 0.34 6.77 8.01
CA ARG A 72 -1.12 6.63 7.99
C ARG A 72 -1.82 7.97 7.81
N VAL A 73 -2.92 7.99 7.08
CA VAL A 73 -3.75 9.19 6.87
C VAL A 73 -4.83 9.27 7.94
N LEU A 74 -5.09 10.47 8.46
CA LEU A 74 -6.20 10.72 9.38
C LEU A 74 -7.49 10.85 8.58
N ALA A 75 -8.27 9.78 8.54
CA ALA A 75 -9.41 9.66 7.63
C ALA A 75 -10.50 10.71 7.90
N ASN A 76 -10.73 11.04 9.18
CA ASN A 76 -11.75 12.00 9.59
C ASN A 76 -11.39 13.45 9.26
N GLU A 77 -10.10 13.76 9.11
CA GLU A 77 -9.61 15.11 8.83
C GLU A 77 -9.25 15.34 7.37
N PHE A 78 -9.13 14.26 6.58
CA PHE A 78 -8.77 14.35 5.17
C PHE A 78 -9.78 15.19 4.37
N ARG A 79 -9.25 16.17 3.62
CA ARG A 79 -10.03 17.00 2.70
C ARG A 79 -9.39 16.97 1.32
N PRO A 80 -10.09 16.50 0.28
CA PRO A 80 -9.52 16.44 -1.06
C PRO A 80 -9.27 17.86 -1.59
N ASN A 81 -8.08 18.11 -2.14
CA ASN A 81 -7.73 19.35 -2.83
C ASN A 81 -8.44 19.47 -4.20
N ALA A 82 -8.23 20.57 -4.93
CA ALA A 82 -8.92 20.81 -6.21
C ALA A 82 -8.67 19.70 -7.25
N THR A 83 -7.43 19.25 -7.38
CA THR A 83 -7.03 18.17 -8.31
C THR A 83 -7.64 16.83 -7.92
N GLN A 84 -7.64 16.51 -6.62
CA GLN A 84 -8.27 15.32 -6.05
C GLN A 84 -9.78 15.32 -6.27
N ARG A 85 -10.46 16.46 -6.06
CA ARG A 85 -11.91 16.61 -6.34
C ARG A 85 -12.23 16.43 -7.83
N LYS A 86 -11.39 16.96 -8.73
CA LYS A 86 -11.54 16.74 -10.17
C LYS A 86 -11.42 15.25 -10.52
N LEU A 87 -10.46 14.56 -9.92
CA LEU A 87 -10.25 13.13 -10.12
C LEU A 87 -11.43 12.30 -9.60
N LEU A 88 -11.98 12.62 -8.42
CA LEU A 88 -13.17 11.96 -7.88
C LEU A 88 -14.37 12.08 -8.81
N ARG A 89 -14.60 13.28 -9.39
CA ARG A 89 -15.69 13.49 -10.35
C ARG A 89 -15.48 12.74 -11.66
N ARG A 90 -14.23 12.63 -12.12
CA ARG A 90 -13.88 11.92 -13.36
C ARG A 90 -14.24 10.43 -13.31
N HIS A 91 -14.08 9.81 -12.14
CA HIS A 91 -14.30 8.37 -11.94
C HIS A 91 -15.55 8.08 -11.12
N ALA A 92 -16.53 8.99 -11.14
CA ALA A 92 -17.80 8.83 -10.42
C ALA A 92 -18.70 7.76 -11.04
N ASP A 93 -18.36 7.28 -12.24
CA ASP A 93 -19.02 6.19 -12.95
C ASP A 93 -18.65 4.81 -12.37
N LEU A 94 -17.51 4.67 -11.69
CA LEU A 94 -17.03 3.36 -11.26
C LEU A 94 -17.92 2.74 -10.18
N GLU A 95 -18.23 1.46 -10.36
CA GLU A 95 -18.85 0.61 -9.37
C GLU A 95 -17.76 0.02 -8.47
N VAL A 96 -17.87 0.21 -7.16
CA VAL A 96 -16.81 -0.19 -6.21
C VAL A 96 -17.35 -1.10 -5.12
N ALA A 97 -16.86 -2.34 -5.08
CA ALA A 97 -17.33 -3.40 -4.17
C ALA A 97 -16.21 -3.87 -3.22
N ALA A 98 -16.60 -4.26 -2.00
CA ALA A 98 -15.74 -4.99 -1.07
C ALA A 98 -16.00 -6.49 -1.26
N CYS A 99 -15.09 -7.18 -1.93
CA CYS A 99 -15.19 -8.60 -2.23
C CYS A 99 -14.49 -9.43 -1.14
N ARG A 100 -14.93 -10.69 -1.00
CA ARG A 100 -14.17 -11.68 -0.24
C ARG A 100 -12.75 -11.80 -0.83
N PRO A 101 -11.74 -12.16 -0.03
CA PRO A 101 -10.37 -12.31 -0.51
C PRO A 101 -10.24 -13.63 -1.28
N TRP A 102 -10.87 -13.68 -2.45
CA TRP A 102 -10.77 -14.77 -3.41
C TRP A 102 -10.05 -14.24 -4.64
N SER A 103 -9.06 -15.00 -5.10
CA SER A 103 -8.34 -14.68 -6.32
C SER A 103 -9.18 -15.00 -7.54
N THR A 104 -9.05 -14.20 -8.59
CA THR A 104 -9.67 -14.45 -9.89
C THR A 104 -8.69 -14.25 -11.02
N GLU A 105 -8.91 -14.96 -12.13
CA GLU A 105 -8.12 -14.81 -13.36
C GLU A 105 -8.11 -13.36 -13.87
N GLU A 106 -9.25 -12.64 -13.78
CA GLU A 106 -9.36 -11.24 -14.21
C GLU A 106 -8.50 -10.31 -13.34
N GLN A 107 -8.50 -10.52 -12.02
CA GLN A 107 -7.63 -9.77 -11.11
C GLN A 107 -6.15 -10.04 -11.41
N PHE A 108 -5.77 -11.30 -11.60
CA PHE A 108 -4.40 -11.67 -11.93
C PHE A 108 -3.95 -11.07 -13.26
N ALA A 109 -4.81 -11.11 -14.28
CA ALA A 109 -4.54 -10.50 -15.58
C ALA A 109 -4.33 -8.98 -15.48
N LEU A 110 -5.12 -8.27 -14.65
CA LEU A 110 -4.91 -6.84 -14.39
C LEU A 110 -3.59 -6.59 -13.64
N LEU A 111 -3.27 -7.42 -12.64
CA LEU A 111 -2.02 -7.34 -11.89
C LEU A 111 -0.80 -7.50 -12.80
N ARG A 112 -0.80 -8.51 -13.69
CA ARG A 112 0.29 -8.74 -14.66
C ARG A 112 0.54 -7.51 -15.53
N ARG A 113 -0.50 -6.95 -16.16
CA ARG A 113 -0.39 -5.72 -16.96
C ARG A 113 0.17 -4.55 -16.13
N TYR A 114 -0.32 -4.39 -14.91
CA TYR A 114 0.14 -3.33 -14.00
C TYR A 114 1.64 -3.47 -13.66
N LEU A 115 2.08 -4.68 -13.32
CA LEU A 115 3.47 -4.97 -12.97
C LEU A 115 4.40 -4.76 -14.16
N ASP A 116 4.04 -5.25 -15.34
CA ASP A 116 4.84 -5.11 -16.56
C ASP A 116 5.05 -3.63 -16.93
N ALA A 117 4.00 -2.81 -16.79
CA ALA A 117 4.06 -1.39 -17.12
C ALA A 117 4.75 -0.52 -16.05
N ARG A 118 4.53 -0.78 -14.75
CA ARG A 118 4.98 0.11 -13.65
C ARG A 118 6.20 -0.39 -12.90
N HIS A 119 6.46 -1.70 -12.95
CA HIS A 119 7.47 -2.37 -12.14
C HIS A 119 8.33 -3.36 -12.96
N PRO A 120 8.90 -2.95 -14.12
CA PRO A 120 9.78 -3.83 -14.89
C PRO A 120 10.99 -4.22 -14.02
N GLY A 121 11.24 -5.52 -13.90
CA GLY A 121 12.29 -6.09 -13.04
C GLY A 121 12.05 -5.92 -11.53
N GLY A 122 10.83 -5.60 -11.09
CA GLY A 122 10.47 -5.57 -9.67
C GLY A 122 10.37 -6.98 -9.07
N GLY A 123 10.46 -7.09 -7.74
CA GLY A 123 10.48 -8.38 -7.04
C GLY A 123 9.22 -9.25 -7.23
N MET A 124 8.11 -8.69 -7.74
CA MET A 124 6.89 -9.43 -8.08
C MET A 124 6.70 -9.61 -9.59
N ALA A 125 7.62 -9.15 -10.45
CA ALA A 125 7.48 -9.29 -11.89
C ALA A 125 7.44 -10.77 -12.36
N GLY A 126 8.02 -11.67 -11.56
CA GLY A 126 8.00 -13.11 -11.78
C GLY A 126 6.83 -13.85 -11.11
N MET A 127 5.90 -13.14 -10.47
CA MET A 127 4.76 -13.74 -9.77
C MET A 127 3.86 -14.49 -10.77
N ASP A 128 3.54 -15.74 -10.44
CA ASP A 128 2.55 -16.56 -11.16
C ASP A 128 1.15 -16.47 -10.51
N GLU A 129 0.18 -17.19 -11.07
CA GLU A 129 -1.20 -17.18 -10.60
C GLU A 129 -1.36 -17.82 -9.22
N MET A 130 -0.54 -18.83 -8.89
CA MET A 130 -0.57 -19.49 -7.59
C MET A 130 0.01 -18.56 -6.50
N ASP A 131 1.11 -17.86 -6.79
CA ASP A 131 1.67 -16.84 -5.91
C ASP A 131 0.65 -15.72 -5.64
N TYR A 132 -0.14 -15.34 -6.67
CA TYR A 132 -1.20 -14.36 -6.53
C TYR A 132 -2.34 -14.87 -5.63
N ALA A 133 -2.78 -16.11 -5.86
CA ALA A 133 -3.78 -16.77 -5.01
C ALA A 133 -3.30 -16.83 -3.56
N ASP A 134 -2.05 -17.21 -3.32
CA ASP A 134 -1.46 -17.24 -1.98
C ASP A 134 -1.45 -15.86 -1.33
N MET A 135 -1.08 -14.81 -2.07
CA MET A 135 -1.10 -13.43 -1.55
C MET A 135 -2.50 -12.99 -1.10
N VAL A 136 -3.54 -13.36 -1.86
CA VAL A 136 -4.92 -12.93 -1.61
C VAL A 136 -5.60 -13.80 -0.56
N GLU A 137 -5.50 -15.12 -0.69
CA GLU A 137 -6.34 -16.09 0.02
C GLU A 137 -5.71 -16.55 1.34
N GLN A 138 -4.38 -16.57 1.46
CA GLN A 138 -3.69 -16.93 2.72
C GLN A 138 -3.67 -15.75 3.70
N THR A 139 -4.83 -15.43 4.23
CA THR A 139 -5.02 -14.34 5.20
C THR A 139 -5.53 -14.86 6.55
N PRO A 140 -4.71 -14.81 7.62
CA PRO A 140 -5.16 -15.14 8.98
C PRO A 140 -5.91 -13.97 9.65
N VAL A 141 -6.15 -12.88 8.93
CA VAL A 141 -6.81 -11.66 9.41
C VAL A 141 -8.02 -11.30 8.54
N SER A 142 -8.84 -10.35 9.01
CA SER A 142 -9.95 -9.80 8.23
C SER A 142 -9.43 -9.02 7.02
N SER A 143 -9.59 -9.60 5.83
CA SER A 143 -9.12 -9.04 4.57
C SER A 143 -10.22 -9.01 3.52
N TYR A 144 -10.14 -8.03 2.63
CA TYR A 144 -11.05 -7.84 1.50
C TYR A 144 -10.24 -7.47 0.25
N VAL A 145 -10.80 -7.79 -0.91
CA VAL A 145 -10.34 -7.20 -2.19
C VAL A 145 -11.34 -6.13 -2.58
N MET A 146 -10.89 -4.87 -2.56
CA MET A 146 -11.68 -3.74 -3.01
C MET A 146 -11.59 -3.66 -4.53
N GLU A 147 -12.65 -4.02 -5.25
CA GLU A 147 -12.70 -4.00 -6.72
C GLU A 147 -13.31 -2.71 -7.24
N TYR A 148 -12.70 -2.14 -8.28
CA TYR A 148 -13.16 -0.96 -9.01
C TYR A 148 -13.48 -1.38 -10.43
N ARG A 149 -14.76 -1.31 -10.80
CA ARG A 149 -15.28 -1.81 -12.07
C ARG A 149 -15.96 -0.68 -12.84
N GLU A 150 -15.88 -0.78 -14.16
CA GLU A 150 -16.72 0.03 -15.03
C GLU A 150 -18.20 -0.33 -14.82
N PRO A 151 -19.15 0.55 -15.19
CA PRO A 151 -20.57 0.26 -15.03
C PRO A 151 -20.98 -1.08 -15.65
N ALA A 152 -21.89 -1.79 -15.00
CA ALA A 152 -22.48 -2.98 -15.57
C ALA A 152 -23.30 -2.65 -16.84
N GLU A 153 -23.14 -3.43 -17.90
CA GLU A 153 -23.87 -3.27 -19.15
C GLU A 153 -24.66 -4.54 -19.47
N ASN A 154 -25.94 -4.39 -19.82
CA ASN A 154 -26.81 -5.49 -20.23
C ASN A 154 -26.84 -6.68 -19.23
N GLY A 155 -26.79 -6.39 -17.93
CA GLY A 155 -26.77 -7.40 -16.86
C GLY A 155 -25.44 -8.13 -16.69
N ARG A 156 -24.38 -7.71 -17.40
CA ARG A 156 -23.02 -8.23 -17.24
C ARG A 156 -22.19 -7.30 -16.38
N GLN A 157 -21.39 -7.88 -15.50
CA GLN A 157 -20.43 -7.15 -14.70
C GLN A 157 -19.46 -6.36 -15.60
N GLY A 158 -19.22 -5.10 -15.26
CA GLY A 158 -18.26 -4.28 -15.98
C GLY A 158 -16.81 -4.71 -15.73
N ARG A 159 -15.93 -4.28 -16.64
CA ARG A 159 -14.51 -4.62 -16.64
C ARG A 159 -13.82 -4.16 -15.36
N LEU A 160 -12.97 -5.00 -14.78
CA LEU A 160 -12.12 -4.63 -13.66
C LEU A 160 -11.00 -3.67 -14.09
N VAL A 161 -10.96 -2.48 -13.48
CA VAL A 161 -9.96 -1.43 -13.77
C VAL A 161 -9.09 -1.08 -12.56
N GLY A 162 -9.40 -1.60 -11.39
CA GLY A 162 -8.59 -1.46 -10.19
C GLY A 162 -8.94 -2.47 -9.12
N ALA A 163 -7.96 -2.85 -8.32
CA ALA A 163 -8.19 -3.63 -7.11
C ALA A 163 -7.22 -3.23 -5.99
N CYS A 164 -7.65 -3.43 -4.74
CA CYS A 164 -6.78 -3.30 -3.57
C CYS A 164 -7.04 -4.39 -2.54
N LEU A 165 -6.04 -5.22 -2.26
CA LEU A 165 -6.03 -6.09 -1.10
C LEU A 165 -5.88 -5.23 0.16
N THR A 166 -6.84 -5.35 1.07
CA THR A 166 -6.99 -4.46 2.22
C THR A 166 -7.32 -5.25 3.47
N ASP A 167 -6.58 -4.97 4.54
CA ASP A 167 -6.90 -5.49 5.87
C ASP A 167 -7.82 -4.51 6.60
N HIS A 168 -8.83 -5.04 7.26
CA HIS A 168 -9.63 -4.30 8.23
C HIS A 168 -9.03 -4.47 9.63
N GLN A 169 -8.49 -3.39 10.17
CA GLN A 169 -7.87 -3.32 11.50
C GLN A 169 -8.78 -2.58 12.48
N GLY A 170 -8.56 -2.78 13.79
CA GLY A 170 -9.39 -2.18 14.83
C GLY A 170 -9.44 -0.64 14.84
N ASP A 171 -8.46 0.05 14.23
CA ASP A 171 -8.41 1.52 14.12
C ASP A 171 -8.28 2.03 12.68
N GLY A 172 -8.37 1.18 11.67
CA GLY A 172 -8.12 1.61 10.30
C GLY A 172 -8.23 0.56 9.21
N LEU A 173 -8.08 1.03 7.97
CA LEU A 173 -7.87 0.15 6.81
C LEU A 173 -6.37 0.14 6.47
N SER A 174 -5.78 -1.04 6.33
CA SER A 174 -4.38 -1.18 5.87
C SER A 174 -4.34 -1.64 4.43
N MET A 175 -3.87 -0.77 3.54
CA MET A 175 -3.75 -1.07 2.11
C MET A 175 -2.53 -1.95 1.87
N ILE A 176 -2.72 -3.26 1.68
CA ILE A 176 -1.64 -4.23 1.55
C ILE A 176 -1.01 -4.12 0.17
N TYR A 177 -1.83 -4.21 -0.87
CA TYR A 177 -1.36 -4.13 -2.24
C TYR A 177 -2.46 -3.64 -3.17
N SER A 178 -2.14 -2.67 -4.03
CA SER A 178 -3.07 -2.12 -5.03
C SER A 178 -2.50 -2.25 -6.43
N PHE A 179 -3.34 -2.62 -7.38
CA PHE A 179 -3.02 -2.68 -8.80
C PHE A 179 -4.22 -2.15 -9.60
N PHE A 180 -3.95 -1.56 -10.76
CA PHE A 180 -4.97 -0.85 -11.54
C PHE A 180 -4.55 -0.72 -12.99
N GLU A 181 -5.49 -0.29 -13.84
CA GLU A 181 -5.26 -0.06 -15.26
C GLU A 181 -4.05 0.86 -15.46
N PRO A 182 -2.91 0.35 -15.95
CA PRO A 182 -1.68 1.14 -16.02
C PRO A 182 -1.73 2.24 -17.08
N ASP A 183 -2.58 2.08 -18.11
CA ASP A 183 -2.75 3.05 -19.18
C ASP A 183 -3.44 4.31 -18.67
N ALA A 184 -2.68 5.41 -18.68
CA ALA A 184 -3.14 6.71 -18.22
C ALA A 184 -4.12 7.39 -19.19
N ASP A 185 -4.16 6.97 -20.45
CA ASP A 185 -5.13 7.48 -21.43
C ASP A 185 -6.50 6.81 -21.22
N VAL A 186 -6.52 5.60 -20.67
CA VAL A 186 -7.74 4.84 -20.35
C VAL A 186 -8.33 5.26 -19.00
N ARG A 187 -7.57 5.15 -17.90
CA ARG A 187 -8.04 5.52 -16.55
C ARG A 187 -6.95 6.30 -15.78
N PRO A 188 -6.76 7.59 -16.08
CA PRO A 188 -5.72 8.40 -15.43
C PRO A 188 -5.97 8.56 -13.93
N GLY A 189 -4.90 8.38 -13.14
CA GLY A 189 -4.90 8.69 -11.71
C GLY A 189 -5.56 7.64 -10.81
N MET A 190 -5.82 6.42 -11.30
CA MET A 190 -6.44 5.34 -10.51
C MET A 190 -5.80 5.11 -9.15
N GLY A 191 -4.47 5.07 -9.05
CA GLY A 191 -3.79 4.91 -7.75
C GLY A 191 -4.18 5.97 -6.71
N ASN A 192 -4.36 7.24 -7.14
CA ASN A 192 -4.83 8.29 -6.23
C ASN A 192 -6.31 8.12 -5.87
N LEU A 193 -7.14 7.70 -6.83
CA LEU A 193 -8.55 7.43 -6.61
C LEU A 193 -8.74 6.34 -5.55
N ILE A 194 -8.04 5.21 -5.71
CA ILE A 194 -8.10 4.06 -4.80
C ILE A 194 -7.78 4.50 -3.38
N ILE A 195 -6.70 5.26 -3.17
CA ILE A 195 -6.33 5.76 -1.84
C ILE A 195 -7.42 6.68 -1.26
N MET A 196 -7.97 7.61 -2.05
CA MET A 196 -9.03 8.50 -1.57
C MET A 196 -10.30 7.74 -1.22
N ASP A 197 -10.68 6.75 -2.02
CA ASP A 197 -11.83 5.90 -1.74
C ASP A 197 -11.64 5.12 -0.44
N HIS A 198 -10.44 4.57 -0.17
CA HIS A 198 -10.13 3.93 1.11
C HIS A 198 -10.25 4.90 2.29
N ILE A 199 -9.78 6.15 2.13
CA ILE A 199 -9.94 7.19 3.14
C ILE A 199 -11.42 7.48 3.43
N PHE A 200 -12.25 7.62 2.40
CA PHE A 200 -13.68 7.85 2.58
C PHE A 200 -14.40 6.62 3.18
N ARG A 201 -13.99 5.40 2.82
CA ARG A 201 -14.51 4.16 3.40
C ARG A 201 -14.17 4.05 4.89
N ALA A 202 -12.92 4.29 5.27
CA ALA A 202 -12.51 4.32 6.67
C ALA A 202 -13.33 5.32 7.47
N ARG A 203 -13.47 6.55 6.95
CA ARG A 203 -14.30 7.59 7.57
C ARG A 203 -15.77 7.16 7.74
N ARG A 204 -16.38 6.55 6.71
CA ARG A 204 -17.76 6.04 6.76
C ARG A 204 -17.94 4.91 7.77
N ALA A 205 -16.91 4.10 7.96
CA ALA A 205 -16.89 3.01 8.94
C ALA A 205 -16.53 3.49 10.37
N GLY A 206 -16.30 4.79 10.57
CA GLY A 206 -15.85 5.33 11.86
C GLY A 206 -14.40 4.99 12.22
N LEU A 207 -13.62 4.49 11.26
CA LEU A 207 -12.22 4.16 11.45
C LEU A 207 -11.34 5.41 11.28
N PRO A 208 -10.50 5.76 12.27
CA PRO A 208 -9.73 7.01 12.23
C PRO A 208 -8.60 7.01 11.21
N TYR A 209 -8.08 5.84 10.78
CA TYR A 209 -6.84 5.77 10.00
C TYR A 209 -6.95 4.97 8.70
N VAL A 210 -6.12 5.36 7.72
CA VAL A 210 -5.74 4.51 6.58
C VAL A 210 -4.23 4.33 6.56
N TYR A 211 -3.75 3.12 6.75
CA TYR A 211 -2.33 2.79 6.72
C TYR A 211 -1.86 2.60 5.28
N LEU A 212 -0.96 3.48 4.82
CA LEU A 212 -0.37 3.44 3.48
C LEU A 212 0.98 2.70 3.45
N GLY A 213 1.37 2.11 4.58
CA GLY A 213 2.63 1.39 4.74
C GLY A 213 3.85 2.30 4.80
N TYR A 214 4.99 1.84 4.27
CA TYR A 214 6.24 2.59 4.40
C TYR A 214 6.32 3.73 3.38
N TRP A 215 6.47 4.95 3.87
CA TRP A 215 7.09 6.03 3.11
C TRP A 215 8.61 5.90 3.25
N VAL A 216 9.33 6.11 2.15
CA VAL A 216 10.79 5.98 2.14
C VAL A 216 11.39 7.28 1.62
N ASP A 217 12.11 7.98 2.48
CA ASP A 217 12.79 9.22 2.09
C ASP A 217 13.80 8.94 0.96
N GLY A 218 13.83 9.80 -0.04
CA GLY A 218 14.63 9.63 -1.24
C GLY A 218 14.11 8.59 -2.25
N SER A 219 12.96 7.95 -2.03
CA SER A 219 12.36 7.03 -3.01
C SER A 219 11.25 7.69 -3.83
N PRO A 220 11.45 7.93 -5.15
CA PRO A 220 10.41 8.51 -6.01
C PRO A 220 9.13 7.67 -6.06
N ARG A 221 9.27 6.35 -5.94
CA ARG A 221 8.14 5.40 -5.93
C ARG A 221 7.24 5.59 -4.71
N MET A 222 7.77 6.08 -3.58
CA MET A 222 7.03 6.25 -2.33
C MET A 222 6.61 7.68 -2.05
N ALA A 223 7.10 8.66 -2.82
CA ALA A 223 6.86 10.08 -2.62
C ALA A 223 5.37 10.48 -2.70
N TYR A 224 4.52 9.69 -3.39
CA TYR A 224 3.10 10.03 -3.56
C TYR A 224 2.30 10.02 -2.25
N LYS A 225 2.72 9.24 -1.24
CA LYS A 225 1.93 9.02 -0.01
C LYS A 225 1.69 10.30 0.77
N THR A 226 2.62 11.24 0.71
CA THR A 226 2.56 12.49 1.47
C THR A 226 1.60 13.52 0.86
N ARG A 227 1.00 13.21 -0.29
CA ARG A 227 -0.05 14.03 -0.95
C ARG A 227 -1.42 13.88 -0.28
N PHE A 228 -1.58 12.95 0.66
CA PHE A 228 -2.83 12.68 1.36
C PHE A 228 -2.75 13.22 2.80
N GLN A 229 -3.10 14.50 2.97
CA GLN A 229 -2.98 15.21 4.25
C GLN A 229 -4.34 15.33 4.98
N PRO A 230 -4.35 15.29 6.34
CA PRO A 230 -3.19 15.15 7.21
C PRO A 230 -2.71 13.70 7.28
N ILE A 231 -1.39 13.53 7.22
CA ILE A 231 -0.72 12.23 7.38
C ILE A 231 0.12 12.22 8.66
N GLU A 232 0.21 11.07 9.30
CA GLU A 232 1.11 10.79 10.40
C GLU A 232 2.24 9.87 9.96
N ARG A 233 3.40 10.04 10.57
CA ARG A 233 4.53 9.11 10.48
C ARG A 233 4.82 8.51 11.85
N LEU A 234 5.33 7.28 11.88
CA LEU A 234 5.76 6.64 13.11
C LEU A 234 7.23 6.95 13.39
N ASN A 235 7.53 7.52 14.56
CA ASN A 235 8.88 7.75 15.06
C ASN A 235 9.08 7.06 16.43
N ALA A 236 10.25 7.28 17.07
CA ALA A 236 10.57 6.69 18.37
C ALA A 236 9.63 7.14 19.53
N GLY A 237 9.08 8.35 19.44
CA GLY A 237 8.08 8.90 20.37
C GLY A 237 6.63 8.55 20.02
N GLY A 238 6.39 7.82 18.93
CA GLY A 238 5.06 7.41 18.48
C GLY A 238 4.63 8.06 17.16
N TRP A 239 3.32 8.11 16.94
CA TRP A 239 2.73 8.70 15.74
C TRP A 239 2.70 10.22 15.86
N GLU A 240 3.24 10.93 14.87
CA GLU A 240 3.21 12.39 14.79
C GLU A 240 2.77 12.87 13.42
N ARG A 241 2.12 14.04 13.36
CA ARG A 241 1.76 14.67 12.08
C ARG A 241 3.02 14.94 11.26
N PHE A 242 2.95 14.61 9.98
CA PHE A 242 4.08 14.68 9.07
C PHE A 242 3.78 15.59 7.89
N THR A 243 4.44 16.74 7.89
CA THR A 243 4.61 17.54 6.69
C THR A 243 5.91 17.10 6.03
N PRO A 244 5.88 16.51 4.83
CA PRO A 244 7.11 16.20 4.13
C PRO A 244 7.91 17.48 3.90
N PRO A 245 9.25 17.41 3.86
CA PRO A 245 10.05 18.51 3.35
C PRO A 245 9.52 18.92 1.97
N GLU A 246 9.47 20.23 1.69
CA GLU A 246 9.16 20.71 0.34
C GLU A 246 10.03 19.93 -0.65
N ALA A 247 9.41 19.44 -1.74
CA ALA A 247 10.14 18.72 -2.76
C ALA A 247 11.27 19.64 -3.22
N ARG A 248 12.53 19.27 -2.92
CA ARG A 248 13.68 20.02 -3.43
C ARG A 248 13.45 20.17 -4.93
N GLU A 249 13.27 21.41 -5.38
CA GLU A 249 13.31 21.72 -6.80
C GLU A 249 14.58 21.06 -7.34
N LYS A 250 14.45 20.35 -8.45
CA LYS A 250 15.61 19.76 -9.12
C LYS A 250 16.54 20.93 -9.43
N ASP A 251 17.61 21.07 -8.65
CA ASP A 251 18.72 21.96 -9.00
C ASP A 251 19.06 21.66 -10.46
N GLY A 252 18.92 22.69 -11.29
CA GLY A 252 19.05 22.61 -12.72
C GLY A 252 20.42 22.05 -13.07
N VAL A 253 20.45 20.84 -13.64
CA VAL A 253 21.53 20.49 -14.55
C VAL A 253 21.28 21.34 -15.78
N ALA A 254 21.84 22.54 -15.76
CA ALA A 254 22.12 23.30 -16.95
C ALA A 254 22.92 22.38 -17.87
N LEU A 255 22.33 22.08 -19.02
CA LEU A 255 23.04 21.58 -20.18
C LEU A 255 24.12 22.60 -20.52
N ALA A 256 25.33 22.39 -20.01
CA ALA A 256 26.51 23.02 -20.54
C ALA A 256 26.81 22.36 -21.89
N ALA A 257 26.39 23.05 -22.95
CA ALA A 257 26.90 22.83 -24.28
C ALA A 257 28.40 23.16 -24.34
N GLY A 258 29.14 22.33 -25.07
CA GLY A 258 30.50 22.60 -25.52
C GLY A 258 31.58 21.89 -24.71
N ALA A 259 32.68 21.44 -25.29
CA ALA A 259 33.13 21.36 -26.66
C ALA A 259 34.47 20.57 -26.62
N ILE A 260 34.87 19.99 -27.74
CA ILE A 260 36.27 19.70 -28.17
C ILE A 260 37.19 18.88 -27.25
N GLY A 261 37.69 17.75 -27.79
CA GLY A 261 38.86 17.02 -27.30
C GLY A 261 38.80 15.54 -27.60
#